data_AF-A0A0G1AVR6-F1
#
_entry.id   AF-A0A0G1AVR6-F1
#
_cell.length_a   1.000
_cell.length_b   1.000
_cell.length_c   1.000
_cell.angle_alpha   90.00
_cell.angle_beta   90.00
_cell.angle_gamma   90.00
#
_symmetry.space_group_name_H-M   'P 1'
#
loop_
_entity.id
_entity.type
_entity.pdbx_description
1 polymer ?
#
loop_
_entity_poly.entity_id
_entity_poly.type
_entity_poly.pdbx_seq_one_letter_code
_entity_poly.pdbx_strand_id
1 'polypeptide(L)' 'MLTLATTGFGLVAALAWNQTIQDFVKAFIEPRIPGSGLLSRLIYAILITGLAVFITYQLSRLASHFGARK' A
#
# COMPACT_ATOMS: atom_id res chain seq x y z
N MET A 1 -17.04 15.75 13.48
CA MET A 1 -15.89 15.28 14.27
C MET A 1 -15.36 13.94 13.77
N LEU A 2 -16.18 12.89 13.63
CA LEU A 2 -15.77 11.58 13.09
C LEU A 2 -15.08 11.65 11.72
N THR A 3 -15.63 12.37 10.73
CA THR A 3 -15.01 12.46 9.40
C THR A 3 -13.61 13.06 9.44
N LEU A 4 -13.39 14.15 10.20
CA LEU A 4 -12.07 14.78 10.37
C LEU A 4 -11.08 13.85 11.11
N ALA A 5 -11.57 13.11 12.11
CA ALA A 5 -10.74 12.14 12.81
C ALA A 5 -10.32 10.99 11.88
N THR A 6 -11.27 10.40 11.15
CA THR A 6 -11.02 9.30 10.22
C THR A 6 -10.12 9.73 9.05
N THR A 7 -10.28 10.94 8.52
CA THR A 7 -9.37 11.45 7.48
C THR A 7 -7.97 11.72 8.03
N GLY A 8 -7.86 12.26 9.24
CA GLY A 8 -6.58 12.43 9.94
C GLY A 8 -5.85 11.10 10.16
N PHE A 9 -6.55 10.09 10.67
CA PHE A 9 -6.00 8.74 10.83
C PHE A 9 -5.69 8.06 9.49
N GLY A 10 -6.46 8.33 8.44
CA GLY A 10 -6.18 7.85 7.08
C GLY A 10 -4.83 8.33 6.55
N LEU A 11 -4.48 9.60 6.80
CA LEU A 11 -3.18 10.16 6.44
C LEU A 11 -2.03 9.50 7.23
N VAL A 12 -2.21 9.35 8.54
CA VAL A 12 -1.21 8.69 9.40
C VAL A 12 -1.00 7.23 8.97
N ALA A 13 -2.08 6.51 8.69
CA ALA A 13 -2.02 5.12 8.23
C ALA A 13 -1.32 4.99 6.87
N ALA A 14 -1.61 5.89 5.91
CA ALA A 14 -0.94 5.91 4.62
C ALA A 14 0.57 6.14 4.76
N LEU A 15 0.99 7.05 5.65
CA LEU A 15 2.40 7.33 5.90
C LEU A 15 3.11 6.15 6.56
N ALA A 16 2.48 5.50 7.54
CA ALA A 16 3.02 4.33 8.22
C ALA A 16 3.22 3.15 7.26
N TRP A 17 2.25 2.89 6.37
CA TRP A 17 2.38 1.84 5.35
C TRP A 17 3.47 2.14 4.32
N ASN A 18 3.61 3.40 3.90
CA ASN A 18 4.71 3.83 3.02
C ASN A 18 6.08 3.51 3.65
N GLN A 19 6.29 3.89 4.92
CA GLN A 19 7.54 3.60 5.64
C GLN A 19 7.77 2.09 5.83
N THR A 20 6.73 1.36 6.26
CA THR A 20 6.81 -0.09 6.50
C THR A 20 7.26 -0.86 5.26
N ILE A 21 6.68 -0.53 4.09
CA ILE A 21 7.02 -1.21 2.84
C ILE A 21 8.44 -0.84 2.40
N GLN A 22 8.87 0.41 2.57
CA GLN A 22 10.24 0.82 2.27
C GLN A 22 11.26 0.07 3.14
N ASP A 23 11.03 -0.02 4.44
CA ASP A 23 11.93 -0.70 5.36
C ASP A 23 11.95 -2.21 5.12
N PHE A 24 10.80 -2.80 4.76
CA PHE A 24 10.72 -4.19 4.32
C PHE A 24 11.58 -4.44 3.07
N VAL A 25 11.48 -3.59 2.04
CA VAL A 25 12.28 -3.74 0.83
C VAL A 25 13.77 -3.58 1.13
N LYS A 26 14.15 -2.60 1.95
CA LYS A 26 15.55 -2.42 2.39
C LYS A 26 16.08 -3.61 3.20
N ALA A 27 15.27 -4.17 4.09
CA ALA A 27 15.71 -5.26 4.96
C ALA A 27 15.75 -6.62 4.25
N PHE A 28 14.81 -6.89 3.35
CA PHE A 28 14.63 -8.23 2.76
C PHE A 28 15.06 -8.34 1.29
N ILE A 29 15.10 -7.24 0.53
CA ILE A 29 15.32 -7.25 -0.91
C ILE A 29 16.70 -6.67 -1.26
N GLU A 30 17.10 -5.52 -0.68
CA GLU A 30 18.42 -4.93 -0.93
C GLU A 30 19.61 -5.88 -0.64
N PRO A 31 19.64 -6.65 0.46
CA PRO A 31 20.76 -7.55 0.75
C PRO A 31 20.84 -8.74 -0.19
N ARG A 32 19.76 -9.06 -0.91
CA ARG A 32 19.66 -10.24 -1.78
C ARG A 32 19.92 -9.93 -3.25
N ILE A 33 19.95 -8.65 -3.64
CA ILE A 33 20.13 -8.24 -5.04
C ILE A 33 21.33 -7.28 -5.13
N PRO A 34 22.49 -7.74 -5.63
CA PRO A 34 23.62 -6.87 -5.87
C PRO A 34 23.34 -6.00 -7.10
N GLY A 35 22.91 -4.76 -6.87
CA GLY A 35 22.64 -3.81 -7.93
C GLY A 35 21.97 -2.56 -7.37
N SER A 36 22.47 -1.39 -7.75
CA SER A 36 22.13 -0.04 -7.27
C SER A 36 20.72 0.15 -6.69
N GLY A 37 20.58 0.98 -5.65
CA GLY A 37 19.31 1.29 -4.97
C GLY A 37 18.14 1.75 -5.86
N LEU A 38 18.36 1.94 -7.17
CA LEU A 38 17.31 2.08 -8.18
C LEU A 38 16.47 0.80 -8.37
N LEU A 39 17.09 -0.38 -8.35
CA LEU A 39 16.40 -1.66 -8.51
C LEU A 39 15.54 -1.98 -7.28
N SER A 40 16.05 -1.65 -6.08
CA SER A 40 15.29 -1.65 -4.82
C SER A 40 14.03 -0.75 -4.91
N ARG A 41 14.18 0.49 -5.39
CA ARG A 41 13.06 1.42 -5.60
C ARG A 41 12.05 0.94 -6.64
N LEU A 42 12.51 0.26 -7.69
CA LEU A 42 11.64 -0.36 -8.70
C LEU A 42 10.80 -1.48 -8.11
N ILE A 43 11.39 -2.35 -7.29
CA ILE A 43 10.66 -3.43 -6.62
C ILE A 43 9.66 -2.86 -5.62
N TYR A 44 10.05 -1.84 -4.85
CA TYR A 44 9.14 -1.08 -4.01
C TYR A 44 7.94 -0.53 -4.80
N ALA A 45 8.18 0.09 -5.96
CA ALA A 45 7.12 0.66 -6.80
C ALA A 45 6.15 -0.41 -7.34
N ILE A 46 6.66 -1.58 -7.72
CA ILE A 46 5.82 -2.70 -8.19
C ILE A 46 4.99 -3.26 -7.03
N LEU A 47 5.59 -3.45 -5.86
CA LEU A 47 4.89 -3.98 -4.68
C LEU A 47 3.76 -3.04 -4.23
N ILE A 48 4.02 -1.73 -4.10
CA ILE A 48 2.98 -0.78 -3.69
C ILE A 48 1.87 -0.68 -4.73
N THR A 49 2.20 -0.74 -6.02
CA THR A 49 1.21 -0.72 -7.11
C THR A 49 0.34 -1.98 -7.08
N GLY A 50 0.94 -3.16 -6.93
CA GLY A 50 0.21 -4.42 -6.82
C GLY A 50 -0.72 -4.44 -5.61
N LEU A 51 -0.24 -3.95 -4.45
CA LEU A 51 -1.02 -3.87 -3.22
C LEU A 51 -2.20 -2.88 -3.38
N ALA A 52 -1.96 -1.72 -3.98
CA ALA A 52 -3.00 -0.73 -4.25
C ALA A 52 -4.10 -1.28 -5.17
N VAL A 53 -3.72 -1.96 -6.26
CA VAL A 53 -4.67 -2.62 -7.18
C VAL A 53 -5.42 -3.72 -6.46
N PHE A 54 -4.74 -4.55 -5.67
CA PHE A 54 -5.37 -5.64 -4.91
C PHE A 54 -6.41 -5.11 -3.92
N ILE A 55 -6.05 -4.12 -3.11
CA ILE A 55 -6.97 -3.49 -2.14
C ILE A 55 -8.15 -2.87 -2.89
N THR A 56 -7.89 -2.08 -3.95
CA THR A 56 -8.95 -1.41 -4.72
C THR A 56 -9.90 -2.43 -5.34
N TYR A 57 -9.38 -3.51 -5.92
CA TYR A 57 -10.18 -4.59 -6.49
C TYR A 57 -11.07 -5.27 -5.44
N GLN A 58 -10.51 -5.59 -4.27
CA GLN A 58 -11.27 -6.20 -3.18
C GLN A 58 -12.36 -5.25 -2.66
N LEU A 59 -12.05 -3.96 -2.52
CA LEU A 59 -13.04 -2.93 -2.20
C LEU A 59 -14.13 -2.82 -3.26
N SER A 60 -13.80 -2.83 -4.55
CA SER A 60 -14.79 -2.84 -5.63
C SER A 60 -15.70 -4.05 -5.59
N ARG A 61 -15.16 -5.24 -5.26
CA ARG A 61 -15.94 -6.48 -5.12
C ARG A 61 -16.85 -6.47 -3.90
N LEU A 62 -16.39 -5.95 -2.76
CA LEU A 62 -17.26 -5.74 -1.60
C LEU A 62 -18.34 -4.72 -1.94
N ALA A 63 -17.97 -3.58 -2.53
CA ALA A 63 -18.89 -2.53 -2.89
C ALA A 63 -19.96 -2.99 -3.88
N SER A 64 -19.64 -3.86 -4.84
CA SER A 64 -20.65 -4.45 -5.74
C SER A 64 -21.57 -5.43 -5.02
N HIS A 65 -21.05 -6.21 -4.07
CA HIS A 65 -21.85 -7.14 -3.28
C HIS A 65 -22.83 -6.42 -2.32
N PHE A 66 -22.38 -5.32 -1.69
CA PHE A 66 -23.22 -4.49 -0.82
C PHE A 66 -24.10 -3.50 -1.60
N GLY A 67 -23.63 -3.02 -2.75
CA GLY A 67 -24.35 -2.12 -3.66
C GLY A 67 -25.47 -2.79 -4.44
N ALA A 68 -25.44 -4.12 -4.62
CA ALA A 68 -26.55 -4.90 -5.19
C ALA A 68 -27.77 -5.04 -4.24
N ARG A 69 -27.66 -4.59 -2.98
CA ARG A 69 -28.78 -4.50 -2.01
C ARG A 69 -29.19 -3.05 -1.71
N LYS A 70 -29.21 -2.18 -2.71
CA LYS A 70 -29.95 -0.91 -2.64
C LYS A 70 -30.87 -0.78 -3.83
#